data_AF-A0A351FXP3-F1
#
_entry.id   AF-A0A351FXP3-F1
#
_cell.length_a   1.000
_cell.length_b   1.000
_cell.length_c   1.000
_cell.angle_alpha   90.00
_cell.angle_beta   90.00
_cell.angle_gamma   90.00
#
_symmetry.space_group_name_H-M   'P 1'
#
loop_
_entity.id
_entity.type
_entity.pdbx_description
1 polymer ?
#
loop_
_entity_poly.entity_id
_entity_poly.type
_entity_poly.pdbx_seq_one_letter_code
_entity_poly.pdbx_strand_id
1 'polypeptide(L)'
;TWWGDVEATVAYCQRTVRQVCRDYGGDPERVFLAGFSRGAIACNYLGLHNDKIASLWKGFICHSHYDGVRRWGYAGSERPAAVARLQRLDKRPQFISHENSVQATQDYLKENYAQGNFTFQPLRGWPHTDTWVLYDVPERRKLRDWFSELARPTPEPAADSPTSQ
;
A
#
# COMPACT_ATOMS: atom_id res chain seq x y z
N THR A 1 1.27 12.80 20.01
CA THR A 1 1.69 11.55 19.31
C THR A 1 1.49 11.74 17.81
N TRP A 2 2.15 10.95 16.94
CA TRP A 2 2.05 11.13 15.47
C TRP A 2 0.68 10.82 14.88
N TRP A 3 -0.02 9.84 15.46
CA TRP A 3 -1.23 9.23 14.88
C TRP A 3 -2.53 9.63 15.60
N GLY A 4 -2.46 10.59 16.52
CA GLY A 4 -3.60 10.96 17.36
C GLY A 4 -4.16 9.75 18.12
N ASP A 5 -5.48 9.57 18.07
CA ASP A 5 -6.17 8.36 18.47
C ASP A 5 -6.19 7.36 17.30
N VAL A 6 -5.43 6.27 17.45
CA VAL A 6 -5.27 5.26 16.40
C VAL A 6 -6.58 4.55 16.10
N GLU A 7 -7.36 4.18 17.13
CA GLU A 7 -8.62 3.46 16.95
C GLU A 7 -9.67 4.34 16.29
N ALA A 8 -9.79 5.60 16.71
CA ALA A 8 -10.67 6.57 16.08
C ALA A 8 -10.27 6.81 14.61
N THR A 9 -8.97 6.93 14.33
CA THR A 9 -8.44 7.12 12.96
C THR A 9 -8.76 5.92 12.06
N VAL A 10 -8.51 4.70 12.54
CA VAL A 10 -8.81 3.46 11.82
C VAL A 10 -10.32 3.33 11.58
N ALA A 11 -11.13 3.57 12.61
CA ALA A 11 -12.58 3.52 12.50
C ALA A 11 -13.14 4.55 11.51
N TYR A 12 -12.59 5.78 11.52
CA TYR A 12 -12.94 6.82 10.55
C TYR A 12 -12.62 6.37 9.12
N CYS A 13 -11.38 5.93 8.86
CA CYS A 13 -10.95 5.45 7.55
C CYS A 13 -11.87 4.33 7.01
N GLN A 14 -12.18 3.34 7.85
CA GLN A 14 -13.08 2.25 7.48
C GLN A 14 -14.50 2.73 7.13
N ARG A 15 -15.03 3.73 7.85
CA ARG A 15 -16.35 4.32 7.53
C ARG A 15 -16.30 5.11 6.23
N THR A 16 -15.29 5.95 6.06
CA THR A 16 -15.12 6.80 4.88
C THR A 16 -14.99 5.97 3.61
N VAL A 17 -14.15 4.93 3.59
CA VAL A 17 -14.01 4.06 2.40
C VAL A 17 -15.36 3.43 2.03
N ARG A 18 -16.06 2.82 2.99
CA ARG A 18 -17.38 2.22 2.73
C ARG A 18 -18.41 3.24 2.26
N GLN A 19 -18.41 4.42 2.86
CA GLN A 19 -19.30 5.51 2.48
C GLN A 19 -19.01 5.97 1.05
N VAL A 20 -17.75 6.19 0.69
CA VAL A 20 -17.36 6.64 -0.65
C VAL A 20 -17.76 5.60 -1.70
N CYS A 21 -17.48 4.32 -1.45
CA CYS A 21 -17.88 3.24 -2.35
C CYS A 21 -19.40 3.21 -2.56
N ARG A 22 -20.19 3.29 -1.48
CA ARG A 22 -21.65 3.23 -1.54
C ARG A 22 -22.28 4.46 -2.19
N ASP A 23 -21.83 5.65 -1.80
CA ASP A 23 -22.52 6.90 -2.12
C ASP A 23 -22.04 7.50 -3.46
N TYR A 24 -20.84 7.14 -3.92
CA TYR A 24 -20.20 7.70 -5.12
C TYR A 24 -19.75 6.63 -6.14
N GLY A 25 -20.15 5.37 -5.96
CA GLY A 25 -19.92 4.30 -6.93
C GLY A 25 -18.48 3.77 -6.99
N GLY A 26 -17.71 3.92 -5.91
CA GLY A 26 -16.39 3.28 -5.81
C GLY A 26 -16.49 1.76 -5.69
N ASP A 27 -15.61 1.03 -6.35
CA ASP A 27 -15.53 -0.43 -6.25
C ASP A 27 -14.79 -0.83 -4.95
N PRO A 28 -15.46 -1.46 -3.96
CA PRO A 28 -14.85 -1.84 -2.69
C PRO A 28 -13.74 -2.89 -2.84
N GLU A 29 -13.70 -3.64 -3.94
CA GLU A 29 -12.66 -4.64 -4.22
C GLU A 29 -11.42 -4.02 -4.90
N ARG A 30 -11.44 -2.71 -5.19
CA ARG A 30 -10.39 -1.99 -5.93
C ARG A 30 -10.00 -0.67 -5.27
N VAL A 31 -9.98 -0.66 -3.94
CA VAL A 31 -9.53 0.50 -3.16
C VAL A 31 -8.03 0.40 -2.91
N PHE A 32 -7.28 1.47 -3.16
CA PHE A 32 -5.83 1.52 -2.93
C PHE A 32 -5.49 2.53 -1.86
N LEU A 33 -4.48 2.24 -1.04
CA LEU A 33 -3.96 3.16 -0.04
C LEU A 33 -2.60 3.72 -0.50
N ALA A 34 -2.51 5.04 -0.61
CA ALA A 34 -1.26 5.71 -0.99
C ALA A 34 -0.80 6.67 0.12
N GLY A 35 0.51 6.79 0.28
CA GLY A 35 1.08 7.69 1.28
C GLY A 35 2.50 8.15 0.93
N PHE A 36 2.78 9.41 1.24
CA PHE A 36 4.08 10.05 1.08
C PHE A 36 4.68 10.41 2.45
N SER A 37 5.99 10.20 2.62
CA SER A 37 6.74 10.49 3.84
C SER A 37 6.10 9.81 5.06
N ARG A 38 5.61 10.57 6.05
CA ARG A 38 4.87 9.99 7.18
C ARG A 38 3.64 9.17 6.71
N GLY A 39 3.00 9.57 5.61
CA GLY A 39 1.90 8.81 5.00
C GLY A 39 2.33 7.43 4.52
N ALA A 40 3.55 7.27 3.99
CA ALA A 40 4.05 5.96 3.57
C ALA A 40 4.25 4.99 4.75
N ILE A 41 4.63 5.53 5.91
CA ILE A 41 4.66 4.76 7.16
C ILE A 41 3.23 4.38 7.58
N ALA A 42 2.28 5.31 7.43
CA ALA A 42 0.88 5.10 7.77
C ALA A 42 0.21 4.00 6.93
N CYS A 43 0.65 3.79 5.68
CA CYS A 43 0.17 2.69 4.83
C CYS A 43 0.24 1.34 5.55
N ASN A 44 1.33 1.08 6.27
CA ASN A 44 1.47 -0.14 7.05
C ASN A 44 0.98 0.05 8.49
N TYR A 45 1.32 1.17 9.14
CA TYR A 45 0.97 1.37 10.54
C TYR A 45 -0.55 1.41 10.79
N LEU A 46 -1.26 2.21 10.01
CA LEU A 46 -2.72 2.33 10.08
C LEU A 46 -3.42 1.37 9.13
N GLY A 47 -2.94 1.28 7.88
CA GLY A 47 -3.58 0.47 6.85
C GLY A 47 -3.55 -1.04 7.15
N LEU A 48 -2.60 -1.51 7.97
CA LEU A 48 -2.50 -2.89 8.44
C LEU A 48 -2.68 -3.02 9.97
N HIS A 49 -3.35 -2.05 10.60
CA HIS A 49 -3.51 -2.01 12.06
C HIS A 49 -4.23 -3.26 12.60
N ASN A 50 -5.31 -3.67 11.94
CA ASN A 50 -6.05 -4.91 12.20
C ASN A 50 -6.64 -5.48 10.91
N ASP A 51 -7.16 -6.71 10.97
CA ASP A 51 -7.62 -7.43 9.77
C ASP A 51 -8.76 -6.70 9.05
N LYS A 52 -9.60 -5.98 9.78
CA LYS A 52 -10.75 -5.25 9.23
C LYS A 52 -10.37 -4.04 8.39
N ILE A 53 -9.33 -3.28 8.77
CA ILE A 53 -8.83 -2.20 7.89
C ILE A 53 -7.94 -2.76 6.80
N ALA A 54 -7.14 -3.80 7.11
CA ALA A 54 -6.26 -4.41 6.13
C ALA A 54 -7.05 -4.96 4.93
N SER A 55 -8.21 -5.56 5.16
CA SER A 55 -9.05 -6.15 4.11
C SER A 55 -9.65 -5.14 3.13
N LEU A 56 -9.56 -3.83 3.39
CA LEU A 56 -10.09 -2.82 2.49
C LEU A 56 -9.21 -2.62 1.25
N TRP A 57 -7.93 -2.97 1.32
CA TRP A 57 -6.95 -2.50 0.35
C TRP A 57 -6.63 -3.57 -0.68
N LYS A 58 -6.83 -3.24 -1.95
CA LYS A 58 -6.35 -4.00 -3.10
C LYS A 58 -4.83 -3.93 -3.24
N GLY A 59 -4.23 -2.80 -2.90
CA GLY A 59 -2.79 -2.57 -2.95
C GLY A 59 -2.38 -1.26 -2.32
N PHE A 60 -1.06 -1.05 -2.18
CA PHE A 60 -0.49 0.11 -1.49
C PHE A 60 0.54 0.83 -2.36
N ILE A 61 0.64 2.15 -2.19
CA ILE A 61 1.71 2.97 -2.76
C ILE A 61 2.42 3.66 -1.59
N CYS A 62 3.66 3.28 -1.33
CA CYS A 62 4.47 3.77 -0.22
C CYS A 62 5.65 4.57 -0.76
N HIS A 63 5.62 5.90 -0.59
CA HIS A 63 6.66 6.78 -1.12
C HIS A 63 7.46 7.50 -0.02
N SER A 64 8.78 7.39 -0.09
CA SER A 64 9.75 8.16 0.72
C SER A 64 9.68 7.93 2.22
N HIS A 65 9.38 6.71 2.65
CA HIS A 65 9.67 6.06 3.94
C HIS A 65 9.05 4.65 3.93
N TYR A 66 9.32 3.84 4.96
CA TYR A 66 8.64 2.56 5.15
C TYR A 66 8.60 2.20 6.64
N ASP A 67 7.49 1.60 7.10
CA ASP A 67 7.31 1.20 8.50
C ASP A 67 8.23 0.02 8.86
N GLY A 68 8.99 0.16 9.94
CA GLY A 68 9.89 -0.89 10.46
C GLY A 68 11.34 -0.89 9.93
N VAL A 69 11.63 -0.13 8.86
CA VAL A 69 13.01 0.02 8.36
C VAL A 69 13.89 0.70 9.41
N ARG A 70 13.38 1.80 10.01
CA ARG A 70 14.00 2.48 11.15
C ARG A 70 12.98 2.78 12.23
N ARG A 71 13.48 3.00 13.46
CA ARG A 71 12.68 3.41 14.61
C ARG A 71 12.30 4.89 14.50
N TRP A 72 11.11 5.22 14.99
CA TRP A 72 10.55 6.57 14.98
C TRP A 72 9.96 6.94 16.34
N GLY A 73 9.66 8.23 16.56
CA GLY A 73 9.12 8.76 17.82
C GLY A 73 7.64 8.46 18.09
N TYR A 74 7.09 7.34 17.59
CA TYR A 74 5.70 6.93 17.85
C TYR A 74 5.62 5.52 18.46
N ALA A 75 4.54 5.25 19.21
CA ALA A 75 4.33 3.96 19.86
C ALA A 75 4.19 2.82 18.84
N GLY A 76 4.95 1.75 19.03
CA GLY A 76 4.95 0.60 18.11
C GLY A 76 5.76 0.82 16.83
N SER A 77 6.68 1.79 16.79
CA SER A 77 7.66 1.96 15.70
C SER A 77 8.78 0.92 15.73
N GLU A 78 8.89 0.13 16.79
CA GLU A 78 9.86 -0.96 16.88
C GLU A 78 9.65 -2.00 15.80
N ARG A 79 10.76 -2.56 15.30
CA ARG A 79 10.74 -3.53 14.21
C ARG A 79 9.82 -4.72 14.46
N PRO A 80 9.80 -5.40 15.64
CA PRO A 80 8.89 -6.52 15.86
C PRO A 80 7.41 -6.14 15.71
N ALA A 81 7.02 -4.94 16.17
CA ALA A 81 5.65 -4.46 16.03
C ALA A 81 5.30 -4.14 14.56
N ALA A 82 6.24 -3.58 13.80
CA ALA A 82 6.07 -3.35 12.37
C ALA A 82 5.94 -4.65 11.58
N VAL A 83 6.75 -5.67 11.91
CA VAL A 83 6.65 -7.00 11.30
C VAL A 83 5.30 -7.65 11.61
N ALA A 84 4.81 -7.55 12.84
CA ALA A 84 3.50 -8.08 13.22
C ALA A 84 2.36 -7.43 12.41
N ARG A 85 2.43 -6.12 12.12
CA ARG A 85 1.49 -5.44 11.21
C ARG A 85 1.66 -5.92 9.77
N LEU A 86 2.91 -6.03 9.31
CA LEU A 86 3.25 -6.45 7.95
C LEU A 86 2.71 -7.84 7.61
N GLN A 87 2.59 -8.76 8.58
CA GLN A 87 1.96 -10.07 8.36
C GLN A 87 0.51 -9.96 7.85
N ARG A 88 -0.20 -8.88 8.21
CA ARG A 88 -1.55 -8.62 7.71
C ARG A 88 -1.57 -8.07 6.29
N LEU A 89 -0.43 -7.95 5.60
CA LEU A 89 -0.37 -7.60 4.17
C LEU A 89 -0.76 -8.79 3.29
N ASP A 90 -0.54 -10.02 3.74
CA ASP A 90 -0.75 -11.25 2.94
C ASP A 90 -0.13 -11.12 1.53
N LYS A 91 -0.93 -11.28 0.46
CA LYS A 91 -0.50 -11.19 -0.94
C LYS A 91 -0.76 -9.83 -1.59
N ARG A 92 -1.26 -8.84 -0.84
CA ARG A 92 -1.60 -7.52 -1.39
C ARG A 92 -0.33 -6.82 -1.89
N PRO A 93 -0.30 -6.37 -3.15
CA PRO A 93 0.88 -5.75 -3.72
C PRO A 93 1.17 -4.38 -3.11
N GLN A 94 2.46 -4.04 -2.99
CA GLN A 94 2.89 -2.68 -2.69
C GLN A 94 3.86 -2.16 -3.76
N PHE A 95 3.62 -0.93 -4.21
CA PHE A 95 4.57 -0.14 -4.96
C PHE A 95 5.36 0.72 -3.97
N ILE A 96 6.67 0.49 -3.87
CA ILE A 96 7.55 1.11 -2.89
C ILE A 96 8.58 1.95 -3.63
N SER A 97 8.55 3.27 -3.40
CA SER A 97 9.47 4.20 -4.05
C SER A 97 10.18 5.10 -3.03
N HIS A 98 11.48 5.33 -3.24
CA HIS A 98 12.31 6.19 -2.38
C HIS A 98 13.26 7.01 -3.25
N GLU A 99 13.67 8.16 -2.74
CA GLU A 99 14.72 8.98 -3.34
C GLU A 99 16.03 8.20 -3.37
N ASN A 100 16.71 8.27 -4.51
CA ASN A 100 18.01 7.66 -4.78
C ASN A 100 18.04 6.12 -4.73
N SER A 101 17.64 5.50 -3.62
CA SER A 101 17.72 4.06 -3.39
C SER A 101 16.58 3.54 -2.52
N VAL A 102 16.14 2.33 -2.85
CA VAL A 102 15.14 1.53 -2.13
C VAL A 102 15.78 0.37 -1.36
N GLN A 103 17.11 0.25 -1.39
CA GLN A 103 17.86 -0.93 -0.91
C GLN A 103 17.56 -1.26 0.56
N ALA A 104 17.57 -0.28 1.45
CA ALA A 104 17.30 -0.50 2.87
C ALA A 104 15.89 -1.10 3.12
N THR A 105 14.91 -0.71 2.29
CA THR A 105 13.55 -1.28 2.37
C THR A 105 13.51 -2.68 1.76
N GLN A 106 14.25 -2.92 0.67
CA GLN A 106 14.38 -4.26 0.07
C GLN A 106 15.00 -5.26 1.04
N ASP A 107 16.09 -4.89 1.71
CA ASP A 107 16.78 -5.77 2.66
C ASP A 107 15.87 -6.07 3.86
N TYR A 108 15.23 -5.05 4.42
CA TYR A 108 14.26 -5.21 5.48
C TYR A 108 13.12 -6.17 5.10
N LEU A 109 12.54 -6.02 3.92
CA LEU A 109 11.45 -6.89 3.47
C LEU A 109 11.92 -8.31 3.14
N LYS A 110 13.11 -8.47 2.59
CA LYS A 110 13.72 -9.78 2.35
C LYS A 110 13.91 -10.57 3.65
N GLU A 111 14.31 -9.89 4.71
CA GLU A 111 14.53 -10.52 6.02
C GLU A 111 13.22 -10.84 6.75
N ASN A 112 12.19 -9.99 6.63
CA ASN A 112 11.03 -10.03 7.51
C ASN A 112 9.72 -10.48 6.83
N TYR A 113 9.66 -10.45 5.49
CA TYR A 113 8.45 -10.77 4.72
C TYR A 113 8.76 -11.13 3.26
N ALA A 114 9.62 -12.12 3.04
CA ALA A 114 10.14 -12.48 1.72
C ALA A 114 9.07 -12.92 0.70
N GLN A 115 7.92 -13.39 1.17
CA GLN A 115 6.78 -13.82 0.35
C GLN A 115 5.91 -12.67 -0.19
N GLY A 116 6.19 -11.43 0.20
CA GLY A 116 5.37 -10.29 -0.20
C GLY A 116 5.47 -9.94 -1.69
N ASN A 117 4.39 -9.36 -2.22
CA ASN A 117 4.35 -8.87 -3.59
C ASN A 117 4.80 -7.41 -3.63
N PHE A 118 6.08 -7.19 -3.89
CA PHE A 118 6.68 -5.85 -3.85
C PHE A 118 7.22 -5.42 -5.20
N THR A 119 6.85 -4.21 -5.61
CA THR A 119 7.48 -3.50 -6.73
C THR A 119 8.32 -2.37 -6.18
N PHE A 120 9.61 -2.36 -6.50
CA PHE A 120 10.53 -1.33 -6.03
C PHE A 120 10.84 -0.31 -7.14
N GLN A 121 10.88 0.97 -6.77
CA GLN A 121 11.14 2.07 -7.69
C GLN A 121 12.04 3.15 -7.06
N PRO A 122 13.36 3.13 -7.30
CA PRO A 122 14.22 4.25 -6.93
C PRO A 122 13.89 5.49 -7.79
N LEU A 123 13.99 6.67 -7.20
CA LEU A 123 13.80 7.97 -7.86
C LEU A 123 15.10 8.77 -7.73
N ARG A 124 15.98 8.67 -8.74
CA ARG A 124 17.28 9.37 -8.73
C ARG A 124 17.11 10.82 -9.16
N GLY A 125 17.76 11.74 -8.44
CA GLY A 125 17.72 13.17 -8.76
C GLY A 125 16.45 13.89 -8.31
N TRP A 126 15.49 13.19 -7.69
CA TRP A 126 14.33 13.79 -7.05
C TRP A 126 14.65 14.15 -5.60
N PRO A 127 14.24 15.34 -5.12
CA PRO A 127 14.27 15.65 -3.70
C PRO A 127 13.16 14.87 -2.96
N HIS A 128 13.03 15.09 -1.66
CA HIS A 128 11.95 14.50 -0.85
C HIS A 128 10.59 15.10 -1.23
N THR A 129 9.96 14.55 -2.27
CA THR A 129 8.71 15.06 -2.87
C THR A 129 7.97 13.96 -3.62
N ASP A 130 6.64 14.01 -3.57
CA ASP A 130 5.75 13.18 -4.39
C ASP A 130 5.45 13.77 -5.78
N THR A 131 5.92 14.98 -6.07
CA THR A 131 5.59 15.69 -7.31
C THR A 131 6.05 15.00 -8.59
N TRP A 132 6.98 14.04 -8.52
CA TRP A 132 7.42 13.23 -9.67
C TRP A 132 6.27 12.58 -10.43
N VAL A 133 5.15 12.28 -9.76
CA VAL A 133 3.94 11.73 -10.39
C VAL A 133 3.22 12.72 -11.31
N LEU A 134 3.57 14.01 -11.25
CA LEU A 134 3.01 15.05 -12.12
C LEU A 134 3.77 15.14 -13.46
N TYR A 135 5.02 14.68 -13.50
CA TYR A 135 5.90 14.83 -14.66
C TYR A 135 5.88 13.60 -15.56
N ASP A 136 6.12 13.78 -16.86
CA ASP A 136 6.21 12.66 -17.80
C ASP A 136 7.55 11.94 -17.75
N VAL A 137 7.73 11.18 -16.68
CA VAL A 137 8.94 10.40 -16.41
C VAL A 137 8.67 8.90 -16.44
N PRO A 138 9.68 8.07 -16.76
CA PRO A 138 9.54 6.61 -16.80
C PRO A 138 8.96 6.02 -15.51
N GLU A 139 9.33 6.57 -14.36
CA GLU A 139 8.88 6.11 -13.05
C GLU A 139 7.37 6.31 -12.87
N ARG A 140 6.83 7.43 -13.36
CA ARG A 140 5.37 7.69 -13.36
C ARG A 140 4.67 6.68 -14.24
N ARG A 141 5.19 6.40 -15.44
CA ARG A 141 4.59 5.41 -16.34
C ARG A 141 4.54 4.04 -15.68
N LYS A 142 5.64 3.59 -15.07
CA LYS A 142 5.67 2.32 -14.34
C LYS A 142 4.67 2.26 -13.18
N LEU A 143 4.50 3.34 -12.41
CA LEU A 143 3.46 3.39 -11.36
C LEU A 143 2.04 3.28 -11.97
N ARG A 144 1.78 4.01 -13.06
CA ARG A 144 0.48 3.98 -13.74
C ARG A 144 0.16 2.61 -14.33
N ASP A 145 1.14 1.95 -14.93
CA ASP A 145 0.99 0.62 -15.51
C ASP A 145 0.70 -0.40 -14.40
N TRP A 146 1.49 -0.39 -13.33
CA TRP A 146 1.28 -1.21 -12.14
C TRP A 146 -0.11 -1.01 -11.54
N PHE A 147 -0.55 0.24 -11.38
CA PHE A 147 -1.88 0.55 -10.86
C PHE A 147 -2.98 0.05 -11.80
N SER A 148 -2.83 0.29 -13.10
CA SER A 148 -3.83 -0.07 -14.11
C SER A 148 -3.99 -1.57 -14.22
N GLU A 149 -2.90 -2.33 -14.13
CA GLU A 149 -2.92 -3.80 -14.10
C GLU A 149 -3.73 -4.33 -12.92
N LEU A 150 -3.55 -3.76 -11.73
CA LEU A 150 -4.23 -4.21 -10.51
C LEU A 150 -5.67 -3.72 -10.39
N ALA A 151 -6.00 -2.60 -11.03
CA ALA A 151 -7.34 -2.02 -11.05
C ALA A 151 -8.26 -2.63 -12.13
N ARG A 152 -7.71 -3.48 -13.02
CA ARG A 152 -8.55 -4.21 -14.00
C ARG A 152 -9.54 -5.13 -13.29
N PRO A 153 -10.76 -5.28 -13.85
CA PRO A 153 -11.64 -6.35 -13.43
C PRO A 153 -10.96 -7.70 -13.60
N THR A 154 -11.12 -8.58 -12.63
CA THR A 154 -10.88 -10.00 -12.87
C THR A 154 -11.87 -10.44 -13.95
N PRO A 155 -11.42 -11.05 -15.07
CA PRO A 155 -12.33 -11.60 -16.05
C PRO A 155 -13.29 -12.57 -15.35
N GLU A 156 -14.59 -12.50 -15.66
CA GLU A 156 -15.50 -13.55 -15.21
C GLU A 156 -14.98 -14.91 -15.70
N PRO A 157 -15.03 -15.96 -14.86
CA PRO A 157 -14.74 -17.31 -15.33
C PRO A 157 -15.64 -17.59 -16.53
N ALA A 158 -15.05 -18.07 -17.63
CA ALA A 158 -15.80 -18.43 -18.82
C ALA A 158 -16.96 -19.35 -18.41
N ALA A 159 -18.18 -18.99 -18.77
CA ALA A 159 -19.34 -19.84 -18.53
C ALA A 159 -19.06 -21.22 -19.15
N ASP A 160 -19.16 -22.27 -18.33
CA ASP A 160 -19.03 -23.64 -18.81
C ASP A 160 -20.01 -23.83 -19.97
N SER A 161 -19.45 -24.09 -21.16
CA SER A 161 -20.22 -24.44 -22.35
C SER A 161 -21.09 -25.64 -22.00
N PRO A 162 -22.42 -25.60 -22.19
CA PRO A 162 -23.27 -26.74 -21.93
C PRO A 162 -22.81 -27.90 -22.80
N THR A 163 -22.46 -29.01 -22.15
CA THR A 163 -22.15 -30.27 -22.83
C THR A 163 -23.42 -30.72 -23.53
N SER A 164 -23.45 -30.63 -24.86
CA SER A 164 -24.53 -31.18 -25.67
C SER A 164 -24.59 -32.70 -25.45
N GLN A 165 -25.77 -33.17 -25.04
CA GLN A 165 -26.15 -34.59 -25.10
C GLN A 165 -26.47 -35.00 -26.54
#